data_AF-A0A223V9H0-F1
#
_entry.id   AF-A0A223V9H0-F1
#
_cell.length_a   1.000
_cell.length_b   1.000
_cell.length_c   1.000
_cell.angle_alpha   90.00
_cell.angle_beta   90.00
_cell.angle_gamma   90.00
#
_symmetry.space_group_name_H-M   'P 1'
#
loop_
_entity.id
_entity.type
_entity.pdbx_description
1 polymer ?
#
loop_
_entity_poly.entity_id
_entity_poly.type
_entity_poly.pdbx_seq_one_letter_code
_entity_poly.pdbx_strand_id
1 'polypeptide(L)'
;MNSYNINKEGRNKYVFVTDDNVEYQLVIKPSGIIYKDSKGANKNVIELALNCDINTASKDYKTVKTLAKFYAEVSSMYDAIYMQIHNQPESINNGKIERRGLSRVKLWNRSISRYYGNYILLTNLILSPNKNSDILSILIKKDSLYFKQFVTNFYRFCYSKMYKTAS
;
A
#
# COMPACT_ATOMS: atom_id res chain seq x y z
N MET A 1 -9.90 -9.12 22.13
CA MET A 1 -9.95 -9.73 20.77
C MET A 1 -8.58 -9.67 20.13
N ASN A 2 -8.02 -10.85 19.83
CA ASN A 2 -6.63 -11.05 19.42
C ASN A 2 -6.46 -10.90 17.89
N SER A 3 -5.25 -10.62 17.40
CA SER A 3 -4.86 -10.69 15.97
C SER A 3 -4.49 -12.13 15.58
N TYR A 4 -4.36 -12.41 14.28
CA TYR A 4 -3.68 -13.62 13.81
C TYR A 4 -2.18 -13.56 14.11
N ASN A 5 -1.55 -14.72 14.21
CA ASN A 5 -0.10 -14.83 14.31
C ASN A 5 0.49 -14.66 12.90
N ILE A 6 1.49 -13.79 12.80
CA ILE A 6 2.22 -13.55 11.55
C ILE A 6 3.55 -14.30 11.65
N ASN A 7 3.76 -15.23 10.73
CA ASN A 7 4.99 -16.01 10.62
C ASN A 7 5.89 -15.38 9.56
N LYS A 8 7.19 -15.29 9.84
CA LYS A 8 8.19 -14.84 8.87
C LYS A 8 8.73 -16.06 8.12
N GLU A 9 8.45 -16.16 6.83
CA GLU A 9 8.89 -17.29 5.99
C GLU A 9 10.18 -17.02 5.21
N GLY A 10 10.62 -15.76 5.16
CA GLY A 10 11.83 -15.38 4.46
C GLY A 10 12.27 -13.97 4.78
N ARG A 11 13.28 -13.47 4.04
CA ARG A 11 13.87 -12.14 4.28
C ARG A 11 12.81 -11.03 4.31
N ASN A 12 11.85 -11.10 3.39
CA ASN A 12 10.81 -10.10 3.19
C ASN A 12 9.41 -10.69 2.95
N LYS A 13 9.18 -11.96 3.31
CA LYS A 13 7.89 -12.64 3.15
C LYS A 13 7.36 -13.01 4.53
N TYR A 14 6.12 -12.61 4.79
CA TYR A 14 5.39 -12.93 6.00
C TYR A 14 4.05 -13.53 5.62
N VAL A 15 3.58 -14.48 6.42
CA VAL A 15 2.34 -15.21 6.16
C VAL A 15 1.50 -15.26 7.43
N PHE A 16 0.19 -15.08 7.28
CA PHE A 16 -0.77 -15.46 8.32
C PHE A 16 -1.95 -16.19 7.68
N VAL A 17 -2.51 -17.13 8.43
CA VAL A 17 -3.67 -17.92 8.00
C VAL A 17 -4.84 -17.53 8.90
N THR A 18 -5.98 -17.25 8.27
CA THR A 18 -7.22 -16.91 8.98
C THR A 18 -7.89 -18.15 9.57
N ASP A 19 -8.92 -17.96 10.40
CA ASP A 19 -9.67 -19.08 10.98
C ASP A 19 -10.46 -19.85 9.89
N ASP A 20 -10.76 -19.19 8.76
CA ASP A 20 -11.41 -19.77 7.57
C ASP A 20 -10.41 -20.39 6.58
N ASN A 21 -9.17 -20.66 7.02
CA ASN A 21 -8.09 -21.26 6.23
C ASN A 21 -7.70 -20.47 4.97
N VAL A 22 -7.91 -19.14 4.99
CA VAL A 22 -7.40 -18.24 3.94
C VAL A 22 -5.98 -17.82 4.30
N GLU A 23 -5.03 -18.11 3.41
CA GLU A 23 -3.65 -17.65 3.52
C GLU A 23 -3.50 -16.23 2.97
N TYR A 24 -2.83 -15.38 3.74
CA TYR A 24 -2.37 -14.06 3.30
C TYR A 24 -0.86 -14.00 3.30
N GLN A 25 -0.30 -13.55 2.19
CA GLN A 25 1.13 -13.31 2.03
C GLN A 25 1.40 -11.80 1.98
N LEU A 26 2.22 -11.35 2.92
CA LEU A 26 2.69 -9.98 3.06
C LEU A 26 4.13 -9.92 2.56
N VAL A 27 4.37 -9.21 1.46
CA VAL A 27 5.67 -9.15 0.81
C VAL A 27 6.20 -7.72 0.80
N ILE A 28 7.43 -7.55 1.30
CA ILE A 28 8.18 -6.29 1.23
C ILE A 28 9.13 -6.35 0.04
N LYS A 29 8.91 -5.51 -0.97
CA LYS A 29 9.73 -5.51 -2.19
C LYS A 29 10.13 -4.08 -2.57
N PRO A 30 11.17 -3.87 -3.39
CA PRO A 30 11.48 -2.54 -3.89
C PRO A 30 10.34 -2.01 -4.78
N SER A 31 9.88 -0.79 -4.52
CA SER A 31 8.83 -0.13 -5.33
C SER A 31 9.30 0.33 -6.70
N GLY A 32 10.61 0.59 -6.83
CA GLY A 32 11.20 1.28 -7.98
C GLY A 32 11.28 2.80 -7.82
N ILE A 33 10.75 3.37 -6.73
CA ILE A 33 10.97 4.78 -6.37
C ILE A 33 12.33 4.89 -5.67
N ILE A 34 13.32 5.40 -6.41
CA ILE A 34 14.70 5.52 -5.92
C ILE A 34 14.89 6.89 -5.26
N TYR A 35 15.64 6.96 -4.16
CA TYR A 35 16.11 8.19 -3.52
C TYR A 35 17.57 8.05 -3.12
N LYS A 36 18.27 9.16 -2.86
CA LYS A 36 19.64 9.15 -2.37
C LYS A 36 19.68 9.40 -0.86
N ASP A 37 20.39 8.53 -0.14
CA ASP A 37 20.67 8.76 1.28
C ASP A 37 21.71 9.87 1.50
N SER A 38 22.04 10.16 2.76
CA SER A 38 23.00 11.21 3.12
C SER A 38 24.43 10.92 2.64
N LYS A 39 24.73 9.67 2.29
CA LYS A 39 26.02 9.25 1.72
C LYS A 39 26.00 9.22 0.19
N GLY A 40 24.89 9.65 -0.43
CA GLY A 40 24.68 9.63 -1.88
C GLY A 40 24.35 8.25 -2.45
N ALA A 41 24.16 7.22 -1.61
CA ALA A 41 23.84 5.89 -2.07
C ALA A 41 22.37 5.79 -2.49
N ASN A 42 22.11 5.10 -3.59
CA ASN A 42 20.75 4.85 -4.06
C ASN A 42 20.04 3.88 -3.11
N LYS A 43 18.87 4.29 -2.64
CA LYS A 43 17.94 3.51 -1.81
C LYS A 43 16.59 3.43 -2.51
N ASN A 44 15.78 2.46 -2.13
CA ASN A 44 14.47 2.23 -2.72
C ASN A 44 13.40 2.42 -1.63
N VAL A 45 12.33 3.14 -1.97
CA VAL A 45 11.11 3.11 -1.15
C VAL A 45 10.54 1.69 -1.21
N ILE A 46 10.14 1.14 -0.08
CA ILE A 46 9.54 -0.20 -0.08
C ILE A 46 8.12 -0.17 -0.63
N GLU A 47 7.71 -1.25 -1.28
CA GLU A 47 6.34 -1.59 -1.61
C GLU A 47 5.87 -2.67 -0.64
N LEU A 48 4.68 -2.46 -0.07
CA LEU A 48 3.96 -3.50 0.65
C LEU A 48 2.91 -4.12 -0.27
N ALA A 49 3.15 -5.38 -0.65
CA ALA A 49 2.20 -6.19 -1.40
C ALA A 49 1.46 -7.14 -0.46
N LEU A 50 0.14 -7.18 -0.60
CA LEU A 50 -0.74 -8.13 0.07
C LEU A 50 -1.30 -9.07 -0.99
N ASN A 51 -0.91 -10.34 -0.94
CA ASN A 51 -1.44 -11.39 -1.80
C ASN A 51 -2.33 -12.32 -0.96
N CYS A 52 -3.44 -12.78 -1.53
CA CYS A 52 -4.27 -13.81 -0.95
C CYS A 52 -4.90 -14.63 -2.07
N ASP A 53 -5.16 -15.91 -1.81
CA ASP A 53 -5.68 -16.85 -2.81
C ASP A 53 -7.17 -16.63 -3.13
N ILE A 54 -7.79 -15.64 -2.50
CA ILE A 54 -9.19 -15.27 -2.73
C ILE A 54 -9.31 -13.86 -3.29
N ASN A 55 -10.27 -13.66 -4.19
CA ASN A 55 -10.52 -12.38 -4.87
C ASN A 55 -11.04 -11.27 -3.94
N THR A 56 -11.40 -11.62 -2.70
CA THR A 56 -11.92 -10.66 -1.72
C THR A 56 -11.36 -10.99 -0.35
N ALA A 57 -10.63 -10.05 0.24
CA ALA A 57 -10.17 -10.19 1.61
C ALA A 57 -11.35 -10.42 2.57
N SER A 58 -11.13 -11.28 3.57
CA SER A 58 -12.05 -11.50 4.66
C SER A 58 -12.35 -10.16 5.36
N LYS A 59 -13.63 -9.91 5.61
CA LYS A 59 -14.09 -8.69 6.30
C LYS A 59 -14.04 -8.83 7.81
N ASP A 60 -13.45 -9.90 8.33
CA ASP A 60 -13.38 -10.13 9.76
C ASP A 60 -12.44 -9.09 10.44
N TYR A 61 -12.80 -8.73 11.66
CA TYR A 61 -12.09 -7.70 12.43
C TYR A 61 -10.66 -8.13 12.79
N LYS A 62 -10.40 -9.45 12.90
CA LYS A 62 -9.09 -10.01 13.27
C LYS A 62 -8.10 -9.88 12.12
N THR A 63 -8.52 -10.04 10.87
CA THR A 63 -7.73 -9.76 9.66
C THR A 63 -7.33 -8.29 9.60
N VAL A 64 -8.30 -7.37 9.75
CA VAL A 64 -8.02 -5.92 9.73
C VAL A 64 -7.01 -5.54 10.81
N LYS A 65 -7.17 -6.07 12.03
CA LYS A 65 -6.25 -5.80 13.14
C LYS A 65 -4.85 -6.39 12.90
N THR A 66 -4.77 -7.56 12.29
CA THR A 66 -3.50 -8.22 11.92
C THR A 66 -2.73 -7.38 10.92
N LEU A 67 -3.40 -6.95 9.85
CA LEU A 67 -2.81 -6.07 8.85
C LEU A 67 -2.39 -4.74 9.48
N ALA A 68 -3.24 -4.10 10.29
CA ALA A 68 -2.90 -2.85 10.95
C ALA A 68 -1.65 -2.97 11.83
N LYS A 69 -1.50 -4.07 12.58
CA LYS A 69 -0.31 -4.34 13.40
C LYS A 69 0.95 -4.50 12.54
N PHE A 70 0.86 -5.26 11.45
CA PHE A 70 1.96 -5.42 10.52
C PHE A 70 2.39 -4.09 9.87
N TYR A 71 1.42 -3.30 9.40
CA TYR A 71 1.68 -1.97 8.84
C TYR A 71 2.33 -1.02 9.86
N ALA A 72 1.91 -1.07 11.13
CA ALA A 72 2.54 -0.29 12.19
C ALA A 72 4.00 -0.68 12.41
N GLU A 73 4.30 -1.98 12.46
CA GLU A 73 5.65 -2.49 12.59
C GLU A 73 6.52 -2.07 11.40
N VAL A 74 6.03 -2.26 10.16
CA VAL A 74 6.79 -1.88 8.96
C VAL A 74 6.98 -0.36 8.89
N SER A 75 5.95 0.44 9.12
CA SER A 75 6.07 1.91 9.09
C SER A 75 7.04 2.46 10.12
N SER A 76 7.27 1.78 11.24
CA SER A 76 8.31 2.18 12.21
C SER A 76 9.75 2.02 11.68
N MET A 77 9.97 1.16 10.68
CA MET A 77 11.28 0.88 10.10
C MET A 77 11.60 1.68 8.84
N TYR A 78 10.58 2.26 8.20
CA TYR A 78 10.73 2.93 6.91
C TYR A 78 10.04 4.29 6.89
N ASP A 79 10.77 5.31 6.45
CA ASP A 79 10.24 6.68 6.32
C ASP A 79 9.22 6.82 5.19
N ALA A 80 9.23 5.91 4.22
CA ALA A 80 8.29 5.92 3.11
C ALA A 80 7.90 4.51 2.68
N ILE A 81 6.62 4.34 2.38
CA ILE A 81 6.02 3.07 1.93
C ILE A 81 5.10 3.36 0.75
N TYR A 82 5.41 2.77 -0.39
CA TYR A 82 4.55 2.74 -1.55
C TYR A 82 3.48 1.66 -1.41
N MET A 83 2.26 1.99 -1.84
CA MET A 83 1.11 1.08 -1.81
C MET A 83 0.17 1.35 -2.97
N GLN A 84 -0.53 0.31 -3.38
CA GLN A 84 -1.56 0.37 -4.42
C GLN A 84 -2.92 0.22 -3.77
N ILE A 85 -3.78 1.21 -3.96
CA ILE A 85 -5.17 1.15 -3.48
C ILE A 85 -6.02 0.58 -4.61
N HIS A 86 -6.59 -0.59 -4.36
CA HIS A 86 -7.38 -1.31 -5.35
C HIS A 86 -8.51 -0.44 -5.93
N ASN A 87 -8.57 -0.31 -7.25
CA ASN A 87 -9.56 0.53 -7.95
C ASN A 87 -10.11 -0.11 -9.23
N GLN A 88 -9.84 -1.39 -9.45
CA GLN A 88 -10.42 -2.11 -10.58
C GLN A 88 -11.95 -2.27 -10.41
N PRO A 89 -12.69 -2.47 -11.51
CA PRO A 89 -14.12 -2.70 -11.44
C PRO A 89 -14.42 -3.99 -10.68
N GLU A 90 -15.32 -3.91 -9.71
CA GLU A 90 -15.77 -5.05 -8.91
C GLU A 90 -17.26 -5.26 -9.09
N SER A 91 -17.69 -6.52 -9.20
CA SER A 91 -19.10 -6.86 -9.08
C SER A 91 -19.53 -6.62 -7.64
N ILE A 92 -20.50 -5.74 -7.45
CA ILE A 92 -21.14 -5.46 -6.17
C ILE A 92 -22.55 -6.02 -6.17
N ASN A 93 -23.19 -6.00 -5.00
CA ASN A 93 -24.56 -6.48 -4.80
C ASN A 93 -25.49 -6.05 -5.95
N ASN A 94 -26.35 -6.96 -6.37
CA ASN A 94 -27.31 -6.79 -7.47
C ASN A 94 -26.66 -6.67 -8.87
N GLY A 95 -25.45 -7.21 -9.04
CA GLY A 95 -24.80 -7.33 -10.35
C GLY A 95 -24.28 -6.01 -10.94
N LYS A 96 -24.28 -4.92 -10.17
CA LYS A 96 -23.68 -3.66 -10.58
C LYS A 96 -22.16 -3.79 -10.59
N ILE A 97 -21.51 -3.15 -11.55
CA ILE A 97 -20.05 -3.06 -11.61
C ILE A 97 -19.66 -1.63 -11.23
N GLU A 98 -18.95 -1.49 -10.11
CA GLU A 98 -18.52 -0.18 -9.61
C GLU A 98 -17.03 -0.17 -9.25
N ARG A 99 -16.42 1.02 -9.32
CA ARG A 99 -15.07 1.24 -8.79
C ARG A 99 -15.14 1.81 -7.39
N ARG A 100 -14.38 1.22 -6.48
CA ARG A 100 -14.40 1.60 -5.07
C ARG A 100 -13.11 2.27 -4.58
N GLY A 101 -12.17 2.57 -5.49
CA GLY A 101 -10.87 3.14 -5.12
C GLY A 101 -10.98 4.49 -4.40
N LEU A 102 -11.83 5.42 -4.86
CA LEU A 102 -12.02 6.71 -4.16
C LEU A 102 -12.56 6.54 -2.74
N SER A 103 -13.52 5.63 -2.55
CA SER A 103 -14.04 5.28 -1.23
C SER A 103 -12.95 4.68 -0.34
N ARG A 104 -12.09 3.81 -0.89
CA ARG A 104 -10.92 3.26 -0.19
C ARG A 104 -9.89 4.32 0.16
N VAL A 105 -9.60 5.27 -0.74
CA VAL A 105 -8.70 6.41 -0.46
C VAL A 105 -9.22 7.22 0.72
N LYS A 106 -10.52 7.53 0.76
CA LYS A 106 -11.14 8.23 1.90
C LYS A 106 -10.98 7.44 3.21
N LEU A 107 -11.15 6.11 3.17
CA LEU A 107 -10.95 5.26 4.35
C LEU A 107 -9.49 5.26 4.80
N TRP A 108 -8.54 5.11 3.88
CA TRP A 108 -7.11 5.15 4.18
C TRP A 108 -6.69 6.48 4.80
N ASN A 109 -7.12 7.60 4.22
CA ASN A 109 -6.86 8.93 4.78
C ASN A 109 -7.37 9.05 6.22
N ARG A 110 -8.59 8.60 6.51
CA ARG A 110 -9.12 8.59 7.88
C ARG A 110 -8.29 7.73 8.83
N SER A 111 -7.93 6.52 8.42
CA SER A 111 -7.11 5.61 9.22
C SER A 111 -5.72 6.20 9.50
N ILE A 112 -5.09 6.80 8.50
CA ILE A 112 -3.76 7.41 8.64
C ILE A 112 -3.81 8.64 9.55
N SER A 113 -4.79 9.52 9.36
CA SER A 113 -4.97 10.66 10.26
C SER A 113 -5.22 10.24 11.72
N ARG A 114 -5.90 9.10 11.94
CA ARG A 114 -6.22 8.60 13.28
C ARG A 114 -5.06 7.88 13.96
N TYR A 115 -4.34 7.03 13.24
CA TYR A 115 -3.36 6.11 13.83
C TYR A 115 -1.91 6.45 13.50
N TYR A 116 -1.68 7.29 12.48
CA TYR A 116 -0.37 7.57 11.90
C TYR A 116 -0.20 9.08 11.67
N GLY A 117 -0.48 9.89 12.70
CA GLY A 117 -0.53 11.35 12.59
C GLY A 117 0.79 12.02 12.17
N ASN A 118 1.93 11.35 12.36
CA ASN A 118 3.24 11.76 11.87
C ASN A 118 3.52 11.33 10.42
N TYR A 119 2.58 10.69 9.74
CA TYR A 119 2.67 10.34 8.33
C TYR A 119 1.67 11.14 7.49
N ILE A 120 1.94 11.24 6.20
CA ILE A 120 1.04 11.76 5.18
C ILE A 120 0.84 10.71 4.09
N LEU A 121 -0.39 10.53 3.64
CA LEU A 121 -0.69 9.77 2.43
C LEU A 121 -0.71 10.74 1.25
N LEU A 122 0.14 10.49 0.26
CA LEU A 122 0.02 11.11 -1.05
C LEU A 122 -0.56 10.10 -2.01
N THR A 123 -1.52 10.54 -2.80
CA THR A 123 -2.22 9.70 -3.77
C THR A 123 -2.21 10.38 -5.12
N ASN A 124 -1.88 9.64 -6.17
CA ASN A 124 -1.99 10.14 -7.52
C ASN A 124 -3.40 9.89 -8.06
N LEU A 125 -4.28 10.87 -7.85
CA LEU A 125 -5.64 10.85 -8.40
C LEU A 125 -5.61 11.35 -9.84
N ILE A 126 -5.39 10.41 -10.76
CA ILE A 126 -5.46 10.64 -12.19
C ILE A 126 -6.91 11.03 -12.53
N LEU A 127 -7.11 12.07 -13.32
CA LEU A 127 -8.45 12.49 -13.76
C LEU A 127 -9.07 11.50 -14.77
N SER A 128 -8.24 10.74 -15.51
CA SER A 128 -8.63 9.72 -16.49
C SER A 128 -7.78 8.43 -16.41
N PRO A 129 -7.86 7.63 -15.33
CA PRO A 129 -7.08 6.40 -15.21
C PRO A 129 -7.55 5.33 -16.20
N ASN A 130 -6.61 4.55 -16.74
CA ASN A 130 -6.93 3.28 -17.42
C ASN A 130 -7.86 2.46 -16.53
N LYS A 131 -8.84 1.78 -17.15
CA LYS A 131 -9.93 1.11 -16.44
C LYS A 131 -9.48 0.03 -15.45
N ASN A 132 -8.26 -0.49 -15.64
CA ASN A 132 -7.70 -1.56 -14.81
C ASN A 132 -6.61 -1.07 -13.84
N SER A 133 -6.43 0.24 -13.68
CA SER A 133 -5.37 0.79 -12.85
C SER A 133 -5.80 1.01 -11.40
N ASP A 134 -5.03 0.42 -10.49
CA ASP A 134 -5.07 0.78 -9.08
C ASP A 134 -4.54 2.20 -8.85
N ILE A 135 -4.97 2.78 -7.74
CA ILE A 135 -4.59 4.12 -7.35
C ILE A 135 -3.22 4.06 -6.66
N LEU A 136 -2.21 4.63 -7.32
CA LEU A 136 -0.84 4.69 -6.81
C LEU A 136 -0.80 5.65 -5.62
N SER A 137 -0.28 5.20 -4.48
CA SER A 137 -0.17 5.99 -3.27
C SER A 137 1.15 5.75 -2.55
N ILE A 138 1.59 6.72 -1.76
CA ILE A 138 2.77 6.62 -0.91
C ILE A 138 2.46 7.20 0.47
N LEU A 139 2.78 6.46 1.51
CA LEU A 139 2.79 6.91 2.89
C LEU A 139 4.19 7.44 3.21
N ILE A 140 4.30 8.66 3.74
CA ILE A 140 5.59 9.30 4.03
C ILE A 140 5.59 9.88 5.44
N LYS A 141 6.65 9.64 6.21
CA LYS A 141 6.86 10.25 7.52
C LYS A 141 7.20 11.74 7.35
N LYS A 142 6.44 12.62 8.02
CA LYS A 142 6.49 14.08 7.83
C LYS A 142 7.84 14.70 8.20
N ASP A 143 8.55 14.12 9.16
CA ASP A 143 9.85 14.57 9.67
C ASP A 143 11.04 13.93 8.94
N SER A 144 10.81 13.10 7.91
CA SER A 144 11.91 12.46 7.19
C SER A 144 12.82 13.49 6.50
N LEU A 145 14.13 13.31 6.67
CA LEU A 145 15.16 14.09 5.96
C LEU A 145 15.05 13.97 4.43
N TYR A 146 14.43 12.90 3.94
CA TYR A 146 14.29 12.59 2.52
C TYR A 146 12.91 12.95 1.97
N PHE A 147 12.04 13.60 2.75
CA PHE A 147 10.64 13.89 2.40
C PHE A 147 10.49 14.47 0.98
N LYS A 148 11.25 15.54 0.66
CA LYS A 148 11.19 16.18 -0.66
C LYS A 148 11.53 15.23 -1.80
N GLN A 149 12.55 14.37 -1.61
CA GLN A 149 12.93 13.37 -2.61
C GLN A 149 11.82 12.34 -2.81
N PHE A 150 11.20 11.86 -1.73
CA PHE A 150 10.09 10.91 -1.81
C PHE A 150 8.92 11.47 -2.61
N VAL A 151 8.50 12.71 -2.33
CA VAL A 151 7.41 13.36 -3.05
C VAL A 151 7.74 13.49 -4.54
N THR A 152 8.89 14.09 -4.88
CA THR A 152 9.29 14.31 -6.28
C THR A 152 9.41 12.99 -7.04
N ASN A 153 10.06 11.99 -6.45
CA ASN A 153 10.32 10.72 -7.13
C ASN A 153 9.06 9.86 -7.23
N PHE A 154 8.13 9.96 -6.27
CA PHE A 154 6.81 9.32 -6.36
C PHE A 154 6.01 9.85 -7.56
N TYR A 155 5.93 11.17 -7.77
CA TYR A 155 5.21 11.72 -8.92
C TYR A 155 5.88 11.40 -10.26
N ARG A 156 7.22 11.39 -10.32
CA ARG A 156 7.97 10.92 -11.49
C ARG A 156 7.70 9.45 -11.79
N PHE A 157 7.68 8.61 -10.76
CA PHE A 157 7.34 7.19 -10.87
C PHE A 157 5.90 7.01 -11.38
N CYS A 158 4.93 7.73 -10.81
CA CYS A 158 3.54 7.70 -11.25
C CYS A 158 3.41 8.08 -12.73
N TYR A 159 4.06 9.18 -13.15
CA TYR A 159 4.07 9.60 -14.54
C TYR A 159 4.64 8.51 -15.46
N SER A 160 5.79 7.91 -15.08
CA SER A 160 6.40 6.84 -15.86
C SER A 160 5.55 5.58 -15.95
N LYS A 161 4.92 5.16 -14.85
CA LYS A 161 4.06 3.97 -14.81
C LYS A 161 2.80 4.13 -15.67
N MET A 162 2.35 5.36 -15.86
CA MET A 162 1.10 5.63 -16.56
C MET A 162 1.25 5.97 -18.04
N TYR A 163 2.26 6.79 -18.38
CA TYR A 163 2.36 7.38 -19.72
C TYR A 163 3.51 6.81 -20.55
N LYS A 164 4.49 6.16 -19.92
CA LYS A 164 5.68 5.61 -20.61
C LYS A 164 5.49 4.18 -21.13
N THR A 165 4.33 3.59 -20.96
CA THR A 165 3.93 2.29 -21.52
C THR A 165 3.08 2.42 -22.81
N ALA A 166 3.02 3.62 -23.40
CA ALA A 166 2.24 3.92 -24.61
C ALA A 166 3.10 4.19 -25.87
N SER A 167 4.37 3.76 -25.87
CA SER A 167 5.29 3.90 -27.01
C SER A 167 5.79 2.54 -27.48
#